data_AF-A0A7H4LBP0-F1
#
_entry.id   AF-A0A7H4LBP0-F1
#
_cell.length_a   1.000
_cell.length_b   1.000
_cell.length_c   1.000
_cell.angle_alpha   90.00
_cell.angle_beta   90.00
_cell.angle_gamma   90.00
#
_symmetry.space_group_name_H-M   'P 1'
#
loop_
_entity.id
_entity.type
_entity.pdbx_description
1 polymer ?
#
loop_
_entity_poly.entity_id
_entity_poly.type
_entity_poly.pdbx_seq_one_letter_code
_entity_poly.pdbx_strand_id
1 'polypeptide(L)'
;MATSQSSWLLRHLCPLAMPWTRTGNNIGLKVTNITYWRCSRANNGGTMMEDMSMSTANCLAQPAQLQGEAVEVAGVSKRSTRTGRCAAVAVRHEEEGTDDEWLMYLEPAKLEVFDHLEPWAEANVLPLLKPAEVAWQPTDLLPDLASLGADGFRAACSDISARAAGLPDAHLVCLVGNMVTEEALPTYQSIPNRFEAVRDLTGSSCTAWARWIRGWSAEENRHGDVLNRYLFLSGRIDMRQVERTIHNLIHSGMVMNAARSPYHGFIYVAFQERATSISHGNTARRANEHGDVALARICGAIAADEKRHELAYTRIVGKLFEIDPDGSVRALAYMMRRRIIMPASLVTDGCDGDLFAHYAAVAQQAGIYTASDYRSILEHLIKQWGVEELVAAELSDDGRRARDYVCALPKKIRRLEEKAHERNGKKAQPMTSVSFSWIFDRPVNIGMA
;
A
#
# COMPACT_ATOMS: atom_id res chain seq x y z
N MET A 1 -37.50 -40.79 -40.79
CA MET A 1 -38.73 -40.44 -40.03
C MET A 1 -38.40 -40.52 -38.54
N ALA A 2 -38.52 -39.40 -37.82
CA ALA A 2 -38.47 -39.20 -36.35
C ALA A 2 -38.27 -37.68 -36.12
N THR A 3 -39.31 -36.87 -35.85
CA THR A 3 -39.78 -36.41 -34.51
C THR A 3 -38.70 -35.61 -33.74
N SER A 4 -38.76 -34.26 -33.70
CA SER A 4 -39.56 -33.39 -32.78
C SER A 4 -39.09 -33.47 -31.31
N GLN A 5 -38.89 -32.42 -30.51
CA GLN A 5 -39.61 -31.13 -30.39
C GLN A 5 -38.74 -29.99 -29.79
N SER A 6 -39.05 -28.76 -30.21
CA SER A 6 -39.40 -27.56 -29.41
C SER A 6 -38.59 -27.06 -28.20
N SER A 7 -38.05 -25.84 -28.40
CA SER A 7 -37.88 -24.72 -27.45
C SER A 7 -38.60 -24.81 -26.10
N TRP A 8 -37.85 -24.57 -25.00
CA TRP A 8 -38.38 -24.17 -23.70
C TRP A 8 -37.85 -22.79 -23.26
N LEU A 9 -38.58 -21.75 -23.67
CA LEU A 9 -38.58 -20.45 -22.98
C LEU A 9 -39.46 -20.57 -21.72
N LEU A 10 -38.86 -20.53 -20.53
CA LEU A 10 -39.61 -20.34 -19.29
C LEU A 10 -39.52 -18.89 -18.81
N ARG A 11 -40.55 -18.12 -19.19
CA ARG A 11 -40.96 -16.93 -18.45
C ARG A 11 -41.28 -17.37 -17.02
N HIS A 12 -40.80 -16.65 -16.01
CA HIS A 12 -41.40 -16.67 -14.68
C HIS A 12 -41.89 -15.27 -14.33
N LEU A 13 -43.14 -15.21 -13.87
CA LEU A 13 -43.85 -13.99 -13.50
C LEU A 13 -43.39 -13.53 -12.12
N CYS A 14 -43.32 -12.20 -11.94
CA CYS A 14 -43.12 -11.59 -10.64
C CYS A 14 -44.36 -11.81 -9.74
N PRO A 15 -44.23 -12.38 -8.53
CA PRO A 15 -45.28 -12.37 -7.53
C PRO A 15 -45.18 -11.10 -6.67
N LEU A 16 -46.28 -10.35 -6.61
CA LEU A 16 -46.46 -9.27 -5.63
C LEU A 16 -46.60 -9.85 -4.21
N ALA A 17 -45.87 -9.24 -3.26
CA ALA A 17 -46.08 -9.18 -1.81
C ALA A 17 -46.81 -10.35 -1.09
N MET A 18 -46.10 -11.07 -0.20
CA MET A 18 -46.53 -11.32 1.20
C MET A 18 -45.39 -11.94 2.06
N PRO A 19 -45.50 -12.00 3.41
CA PRO A 19 -44.33 -11.98 4.30
C PRO A 19 -43.66 -13.34 4.55
N TRP A 20 -42.36 -13.28 4.87
CA TRP A 20 -41.51 -14.44 5.14
C TRP A 20 -41.92 -15.19 6.41
N THR A 21 -42.47 -16.39 6.23
CA THR A 21 -42.58 -17.40 7.30
C THR A 21 -41.29 -18.23 7.42
N ARG A 22 -40.96 -18.57 8.66
CA ARG A 22 -39.69 -19.14 9.10
C ARG A 22 -39.57 -20.63 8.72
N THR A 23 -38.64 -20.99 7.83
CA THR A 23 -38.18 -22.38 7.67
C THR A 23 -36.92 -22.62 8.51
N GLY A 24 -36.98 -23.54 9.47
CA GLY A 24 -35.85 -23.84 10.35
C GLY A 24 -34.87 -24.85 9.74
N ASN A 25 -33.56 -24.58 9.86
CA ASN A 25 -32.52 -25.57 9.58
C ASN A 25 -32.04 -26.21 10.89
N ASN A 26 -31.96 -27.55 10.90
CA ASN A 26 -31.53 -28.35 12.03
C ASN A 26 -29.99 -28.35 12.19
N ILE A 27 -29.45 -27.28 12.76
CA ILE A 27 -28.14 -27.29 13.44
C ILE A 27 -28.29 -26.66 14.82
N GLY A 28 -28.07 -27.47 15.86
CA GLY A 28 -28.44 -27.19 17.26
C GLY A 28 -27.58 -26.16 17.99
N LEU A 29 -27.40 -24.97 17.44
CA LEU A 29 -26.72 -23.85 18.10
C LEU A 29 -27.75 -22.85 18.65
N LYS A 30 -27.94 -22.86 19.97
CA LYS A 30 -28.64 -21.79 20.69
C LYS A 30 -27.77 -20.53 20.72
N VAL A 31 -27.97 -19.62 19.78
CA VAL A 31 -27.46 -18.24 19.90
C VAL A 31 -28.35 -17.49 20.88
N THR A 32 -27.98 -17.50 22.16
CA THR A 32 -28.55 -16.59 23.17
C THR A 32 -27.78 -15.27 23.17
N ASN A 33 -28.51 -14.19 22.88
CA ASN A 33 -28.13 -12.77 22.95
C ASN A 33 -27.08 -12.28 21.95
N ILE A 34 -27.56 -11.63 20.88
CA ILE A 34 -26.82 -10.61 20.15
C ILE A 34 -27.18 -9.26 20.77
N THR A 35 -26.26 -8.66 21.53
CA THR A 35 -26.46 -7.33 22.13
C THR A 35 -26.10 -6.25 21.12
N TYR A 36 -27.10 -5.58 20.54
CA TYR A 36 -26.88 -4.44 19.65
C TYR A 36 -26.48 -3.20 20.45
N TRP A 37 -25.26 -2.72 20.29
CA TRP A 37 -24.84 -1.40 20.75
C TRP A 37 -25.37 -0.31 19.81
N ARG A 38 -26.56 0.21 20.12
CA ARG A 38 -27.15 1.35 19.40
C ARG A 38 -26.65 2.65 20.03
N CYS A 39 -25.63 3.27 19.44
CA CYS A 39 -25.17 4.59 19.88
C CYS A 39 -26.13 5.68 19.38
N SER A 40 -27.00 6.17 20.25
CA SER A 40 -27.86 7.33 19.99
C SER A 40 -27.44 8.49 20.89
N ARG A 41 -26.87 9.56 20.30
CA ARG A 41 -26.67 10.84 20.97
C ARG A 41 -28.04 11.46 21.30
N ALA A 42 -28.19 11.92 22.54
CA ALA A 42 -29.23 12.88 22.93
C ALA A 42 -28.56 14.03 23.68
N ASN A 43 -28.99 15.26 23.39
CA ASN A 43 -28.46 16.48 23.99
C ASN A 43 -29.17 16.83 25.32
N ASN A 44 -28.45 17.61 26.13
CA ASN A 44 -28.90 18.51 27.22
C ASN A 44 -28.68 18.06 28.68
N GLY A 45 -27.68 18.71 29.31
CA GLY A 45 -27.85 19.54 30.51
C GLY A 45 -28.05 18.88 31.88
N GLY A 46 -27.31 19.37 32.90
CA GLY A 46 -27.70 19.21 34.31
C GLY A 46 -26.59 18.77 35.27
N THR A 47 -26.11 19.72 36.07
CA THR A 47 -25.10 19.62 37.14
C THR A 47 -25.47 18.79 38.39
N MET A 48 -24.41 18.31 39.05
CA MET A 48 -24.17 18.18 40.52
C MET A 48 -24.46 16.89 41.33
N MET A 49 -23.34 16.32 41.81
CA MET A 49 -22.99 15.91 43.18
C MET A 49 -23.46 14.59 43.86
N GLU A 50 -22.51 14.11 44.69
CA GLU A 50 -22.60 13.24 45.89
C GLU A 50 -22.75 11.70 45.79
N ASP A 51 -21.57 11.06 45.95
CA ASP A 51 -21.21 10.10 47.01
C ASP A 51 -21.50 8.57 46.98
N MET A 52 -20.57 7.90 47.70
CA MET A 52 -20.60 6.55 48.30
C MET A 52 -20.24 5.29 47.50
N SER A 53 -18.94 4.96 47.62
CA SER A 53 -18.42 3.72 48.25
C SER A 53 -18.08 2.48 47.40
N MET A 54 -16.94 1.88 47.74
CA MET A 54 -16.43 0.60 47.21
C MET A 54 -17.09 -0.60 47.90
N SER A 55 -17.19 -1.72 47.18
CA SER A 55 -16.90 -3.04 47.76
C SER A 55 -16.46 -4.04 46.69
N THR A 56 -15.25 -4.59 46.87
CA THR A 56 -14.72 -5.74 46.12
C THR A 56 -14.51 -6.89 47.08
N ALA A 57 -15.26 -7.99 46.95
CA ALA A 57 -15.02 -9.20 47.72
C ALA A 57 -15.54 -10.48 47.04
N ASN A 58 -14.60 -11.39 46.72
CA ASN A 58 -14.61 -12.84 46.95
C ASN A 58 -13.71 -13.51 45.87
N CYS A 59 -12.51 -14.00 46.20
CA CYS A 59 -12.21 -15.25 46.93
C CYS A 59 -12.68 -16.48 46.12
N LEU A 60 -11.89 -17.50 45.79
CA LEU A 60 -10.64 -18.07 46.36
C LEU A 60 -9.65 -18.43 45.21
N ALA A 61 -8.38 -18.83 45.38
CA ALA A 61 -7.56 -19.11 46.57
C ALA A 61 -6.03 -18.93 46.29
N GLN A 62 -5.21 -19.24 47.29
CA GLN A 62 -3.75 -19.51 47.28
C GLN A 62 -3.52 -20.78 48.17
N PRO A 63 -2.31 -21.21 48.64
CA PRO A 63 -0.93 -20.74 48.39
C PRO A 63 0.15 -21.85 48.22
N ALA A 64 1.38 -21.43 47.89
CA ALA A 64 2.56 -21.76 48.71
C ALA A 64 3.59 -20.60 48.57
N GLN A 65 3.97 -19.79 49.58
CA GLN A 65 4.70 -20.09 50.85
C GLN A 65 6.18 -20.52 50.60
N LEU A 66 7.22 -19.95 51.24
CA LEU A 66 7.34 -19.05 52.41
C LEU A 66 8.56 -18.08 52.35
N GLN A 67 8.43 -16.94 53.07
CA GLN A 67 9.42 -16.24 53.94
C GLN A 67 10.78 -15.74 53.39
N GLY A 68 11.31 -14.58 53.83
CA GLY A 68 10.76 -13.62 54.80
C GLY A 68 11.57 -12.32 54.99
N GLU A 69 10.86 -11.31 55.53
CA GLU A 69 11.28 -10.19 56.39
C GLU A 69 12.53 -9.32 56.09
N ALA A 70 12.24 -8.18 55.45
CA ALA A 70 12.49 -6.80 55.92
C ALA A 70 13.79 -6.39 56.66
N VAL A 71 14.52 -5.43 56.05
CA VAL A 71 15.20 -4.32 56.74
C VAL A 71 15.08 -3.04 55.89
N GLU A 72 14.72 -1.90 56.50
CA GLU A 72 14.80 -0.57 55.87
C GLU A 72 16.24 -0.06 55.82
N VAL A 73 16.72 0.41 54.65
CA VAL A 73 17.69 1.54 54.57
C VAL A 73 17.41 2.37 53.31
N ALA A 74 17.57 3.69 53.45
CA ALA A 74 17.30 4.72 52.46
C ALA A 74 18.04 4.62 51.11
N GLY A 75 17.31 4.98 50.04
CA GLY A 75 17.77 5.79 48.91
C GLY A 75 18.74 5.19 47.89
N VAL A 76 18.31 5.06 46.63
CA VAL A 76 19.18 5.23 45.44
C VAL A 76 18.36 5.55 44.17
N SER A 77 18.83 6.55 43.43
CA SER A 77 18.80 6.77 41.97
C SER A 77 17.69 6.17 41.07
N LYS A 78 17.04 7.05 40.29
CA LYS A 78 16.25 6.69 39.10
C LYS A 78 17.14 6.17 37.95
N ARG A 79 17.04 4.88 37.61
CA ARG A 79 17.32 4.36 36.25
C ARG A 79 15.98 4.20 35.52
N SER A 80 15.73 4.90 34.42
CA SER A 80 16.29 4.71 33.07
C SER A 80 15.58 3.59 32.28
N THR A 81 14.40 3.90 31.76
CA THR A 81 13.80 3.23 30.58
C THR A 81 13.99 4.14 29.36
N ARG A 82 15.13 3.98 28.69
CA ARG A 82 15.46 4.75 27.48
C ARG A 82 14.95 3.98 26.25
N THR A 83 13.71 4.25 25.84
CA THR A 83 13.22 3.79 24.54
C THR A 83 14.03 4.43 23.42
N GLY A 84 14.53 3.62 22.49
CA GLY A 84 15.34 4.07 21.37
C GLY A 84 14.50 4.88 20.38
N ARG A 85 14.76 6.19 20.29
CA ARG A 85 14.30 6.98 19.13
C ARG A 85 15.26 6.70 17.98
N CYS A 86 14.82 5.95 16.97
CA CYS A 86 15.57 5.85 15.72
C CYS A 86 15.58 7.23 15.03
N ALA A 87 16.72 7.58 14.44
CA ALA A 87 16.95 8.92 13.92
C ALA A 87 16.41 9.07 12.49
N ALA A 88 15.09 9.12 12.35
CA ALA A 88 14.52 9.78 11.18
C ALA A 88 15.08 11.21 11.10
N VAL A 89 15.45 11.68 9.90
CA VAL A 89 15.96 13.05 9.69
C VAL A 89 14.83 14.05 9.99
N ALA A 90 14.79 14.48 11.25
CA ALA A 90 13.83 15.41 11.80
C ALA A 90 14.14 16.83 11.32
N VAL A 91 13.78 17.11 10.07
CA VAL A 91 13.42 18.47 9.67
C VAL A 91 12.23 18.87 10.54
N ARG A 92 12.32 20.04 11.19
CA ARG A 92 11.26 20.56 12.06
C ARG A 92 9.92 20.54 11.34
N HIS A 93 8.86 20.14 12.04
CA HIS A 93 7.51 20.50 11.63
C HIS A 93 7.43 22.03 11.63
N GLU A 94 7.34 22.62 10.45
CA GLU A 94 6.77 23.95 10.25
C GLU A 94 5.24 23.73 10.28
N GLU A 95 4.55 24.33 11.26
CA GLU A 95 3.11 24.21 11.44
C GLU A 95 2.35 24.98 10.35
N GLU A 96 2.12 24.37 9.19
CA GLU A 96 1.22 24.91 8.16
C GLU A 96 0.26 23.83 7.62
N GLY A 97 -0.93 23.80 8.21
CA GLY A 97 -2.04 22.91 7.87
C GLY A 97 -2.52 22.11 9.09
N THR A 98 -3.76 22.33 9.53
CA THR A 98 -4.39 21.49 10.54
C THR A 98 -4.59 20.07 9.99
N ASP A 99 -4.57 19.06 10.87
CA ASP A 99 -4.83 17.65 10.47
C ASP A 99 -6.22 17.43 9.83
N ASP A 100 -7.09 18.43 9.93
CA ASP A 100 -8.48 18.42 9.47
C ASP A 100 -8.72 19.15 8.14
N GLU A 101 -7.73 19.84 7.52
CA GLU A 101 -7.96 20.60 6.26
C GLU A 101 -8.56 19.70 5.15
N TRP A 102 -8.14 18.45 5.09
CA TRP A 102 -8.62 17.49 4.07
C TRP A 102 -10.10 17.10 4.25
N LEU A 103 -10.74 17.39 5.39
CA LEU A 103 -12.16 17.08 5.62
C LEU A 103 -13.11 17.87 4.71
N MET A 104 -12.72 19.06 4.24
CA MET A 104 -13.54 19.83 3.28
C MET A 104 -13.71 19.09 1.93
N TYR A 105 -12.83 18.14 1.60
CA TYR A 105 -12.98 17.29 0.41
C TYR A 105 -14.00 16.16 0.59
N LEU A 106 -14.66 16.09 1.75
CA LEU A 106 -15.81 15.22 2.01
C LEU A 106 -17.13 15.99 2.01
N GLU A 107 -17.11 17.30 1.73
CA GLU A 107 -18.33 18.07 1.49
C GLU A 107 -19.04 17.57 0.22
N PRO A 108 -20.38 17.53 0.18
CA PRO A 108 -21.13 16.97 -0.95
C PRO A 108 -20.68 17.53 -2.31
N ALA A 109 -20.45 18.84 -2.41
CA ALA A 109 -20.01 19.49 -3.65
C ALA A 109 -18.64 19.00 -4.17
N LYS A 110 -17.74 18.51 -3.30
CA LYS A 110 -16.45 17.92 -3.71
C LYS A 110 -16.58 16.44 -4.07
N LEU A 111 -17.58 15.74 -3.53
CA LEU A 111 -17.86 14.32 -3.80
C LEU A 111 -18.69 14.12 -5.06
N GLU A 112 -19.70 14.97 -5.29
CA GLU A 112 -20.57 14.96 -6.49
C GLU A 112 -19.77 15.10 -7.80
N VAL A 113 -18.55 15.67 -7.75
CA VAL A 113 -17.62 15.70 -8.90
C VAL A 113 -17.36 14.30 -9.45
N PHE A 114 -17.24 13.28 -8.59
CA PHE A 114 -16.94 11.91 -9.01
C PHE A 114 -18.15 11.19 -9.62
N ASP A 115 -19.37 11.55 -9.21
CA ASP A 115 -20.60 11.06 -9.85
C ASP A 115 -20.72 11.65 -11.26
N HIS A 116 -20.48 12.96 -11.42
CA HIS A 116 -20.46 13.62 -12.74
C HIS A 116 -19.31 13.14 -13.64
N LEU A 117 -18.18 12.73 -13.06
CA LEU A 117 -17.05 12.16 -13.79
C LEU A 117 -17.21 10.69 -14.15
N GLU A 118 -18.24 9.98 -13.68
CA GLU A 118 -18.40 8.56 -13.96
C GLU A 118 -18.44 8.24 -15.48
N PRO A 119 -19.25 8.94 -16.33
CA PRO A 119 -19.25 8.68 -17.77
C PRO A 119 -17.93 9.04 -18.46
N TRP A 120 -17.17 9.98 -17.87
CA TRP A 120 -15.82 10.30 -18.36
C TRP A 120 -14.84 9.20 -17.98
N ALA A 121 -14.91 8.63 -16.77
CA ALA A 121 -14.07 7.52 -16.33
C ALA A 121 -14.35 6.24 -17.15
N GLU A 122 -15.63 5.97 -17.46
CA GLU A 122 -16.06 4.91 -18.38
C GLU A 122 -15.32 4.98 -19.72
N ALA A 123 -15.21 6.19 -20.29
CA ALA A 123 -14.64 6.40 -21.62
C ALA A 123 -13.11 6.60 -21.65
N ASN A 124 -12.50 7.06 -20.55
CA ASN A 124 -11.10 7.52 -20.55
C ASN A 124 -10.17 6.75 -19.60
N VAL A 125 -10.73 6.02 -18.64
CA VAL A 125 -10.00 5.28 -17.59
C VAL A 125 -10.16 3.77 -17.79
N LEU A 126 -11.39 3.25 -17.83
CA LEU A 126 -11.64 1.81 -18.02
C LEU A 126 -10.95 1.18 -19.24
N PRO A 127 -10.85 1.84 -20.43
CA PRO A 127 -10.17 1.25 -21.59
C PRO A 127 -8.66 1.09 -21.45
N LEU A 128 -8.06 1.52 -20.33
CA LEU A 128 -6.65 1.26 -20.01
C LEU A 128 -6.42 -0.11 -19.36
N LEU A 129 -7.48 -0.77 -18.89
CA LEU A 129 -7.45 -2.17 -18.46
C LEU A 129 -7.34 -3.10 -19.68
N LYS A 130 -6.57 -4.18 -19.54
CA LYS A 130 -6.47 -5.26 -20.51
C LYS A 130 -7.54 -6.32 -20.21
N PRO A 131 -8.32 -6.76 -21.21
CA PRO A 131 -9.12 -7.98 -21.10
C PRO A 131 -8.24 -9.18 -20.72
N ALA A 132 -8.80 -10.12 -19.95
CA ALA A 132 -8.06 -11.28 -19.45
C ALA A 132 -7.50 -12.17 -20.58
N GLU A 133 -8.15 -12.16 -21.73
CA GLU A 133 -7.79 -12.89 -22.95
C GLU A 133 -6.51 -12.37 -23.63
N VAL A 134 -6.07 -11.14 -23.29
CA VAL A 134 -4.85 -10.52 -23.83
C VAL A 134 -3.88 -10.04 -22.75
N ALA A 135 -4.27 -10.11 -21.47
CA ALA A 135 -3.38 -9.86 -20.34
C ALA A 135 -2.43 -11.06 -20.17
N TRP A 136 -1.13 -10.78 -20.01
CA TRP A 136 -0.15 -11.82 -19.67
C TRP A 136 -0.52 -12.48 -18.34
N GLN A 137 -0.29 -13.78 -18.24
CA GLN A 137 -0.48 -14.55 -17.02
C GLN A 137 0.88 -14.96 -16.43
N PRO A 138 1.00 -15.20 -15.11
CA PRO A 138 2.25 -15.65 -14.50
C PRO A 138 2.88 -16.86 -15.20
N THR A 139 2.04 -17.77 -15.73
CA THR A 139 2.45 -18.95 -16.50
C THR A 139 3.16 -18.63 -17.82
N ASP A 140 2.94 -17.46 -18.43
CA ASP A 140 3.64 -17.03 -19.67
C ASP A 140 5.11 -16.68 -19.43
N LEU A 141 5.47 -16.48 -18.15
CA LEU A 141 6.77 -15.97 -17.69
C LEU A 141 7.50 -16.96 -16.77
N LEU A 142 6.88 -18.11 -16.49
CA LEU A 142 7.38 -19.16 -15.58
C LEU A 142 7.37 -20.53 -16.28
N PRO A 143 8.08 -21.54 -15.74
CA PRO A 143 8.03 -22.90 -16.27
C PRO A 143 6.61 -23.47 -16.18
N ASP A 144 6.10 -24.00 -17.29
CA ASP A 144 4.79 -24.64 -17.36
C ASP A 144 4.94 -26.12 -17.73
N LEU A 145 4.30 -26.98 -16.93
CA LEU A 145 4.32 -28.43 -17.13
C LEU A 145 3.53 -28.85 -18.38
N ALA A 146 2.45 -28.13 -18.72
CA ALA A 146 1.57 -28.51 -19.84
C ALA A 146 2.25 -28.29 -21.21
N SER A 147 3.03 -27.22 -21.35
CA SER A 147 3.79 -26.90 -22.58
C SER A 147 5.17 -27.56 -22.66
N LEU A 148 5.89 -27.72 -21.53
CA LEU A 148 7.26 -28.24 -21.53
C LEU A 148 7.37 -29.75 -21.30
N GLY A 149 6.32 -30.39 -20.78
CA GLY A 149 6.37 -31.77 -20.29
C GLY A 149 7.25 -31.93 -19.03
N ALA A 150 7.31 -33.13 -18.46
CA ALA A 150 7.93 -33.36 -17.15
C ALA A 150 9.45 -33.04 -17.12
N ASP A 151 10.19 -33.44 -18.14
CA ASP A 151 11.64 -33.22 -18.21
C ASP A 151 11.99 -31.77 -18.58
N GLY A 152 11.24 -31.17 -19.51
CA GLY A 152 11.41 -29.77 -19.89
C GLY A 152 11.07 -28.80 -18.75
N PHE A 153 9.98 -29.07 -18.01
CA PHE A 153 9.62 -28.33 -16.80
C PHE A 153 10.74 -28.42 -15.74
N ARG A 154 11.26 -29.62 -15.48
CA ARG A 154 12.36 -29.82 -14.52
C ARG A 154 13.62 -29.04 -14.93
N ALA A 155 14.00 -29.11 -16.21
CA ALA A 155 15.14 -28.38 -16.73
C ALA A 155 14.95 -26.85 -16.58
N ALA A 156 13.77 -26.32 -16.94
CA ALA A 156 13.45 -24.90 -16.82
C ALA A 156 13.41 -24.40 -15.36
N CYS A 157 12.95 -25.23 -14.41
CA CYS A 157 13.04 -24.92 -12.98
C CYS A 157 14.51 -24.86 -12.50
N SER A 158 15.35 -25.83 -12.86
CA SER A 158 16.78 -25.80 -12.52
C SER A 158 17.51 -24.61 -13.15
N ASP A 159 17.10 -24.20 -14.35
CA ASP A 159 17.64 -23.05 -15.09
C ASP A 159 17.27 -21.70 -14.44
N ILE A 160 16.11 -21.59 -13.76
CA ILE A 160 15.79 -20.46 -12.87
C ILE A 160 16.75 -20.43 -11.68
N SER A 161 16.91 -21.53 -10.94
CA SER A 161 17.80 -21.56 -9.77
C SER A 161 19.26 -21.27 -10.17
N ALA A 162 19.69 -21.72 -11.35
CA ALA A 162 21.02 -21.47 -11.90
C ALA A 162 21.26 -19.98 -12.25
N ARG A 163 20.29 -19.29 -12.86
CA ARG A 163 20.38 -17.84 -13.11
C ARG A 163 20.32 -17.04 -11.81
N ALA A 164 19.38 -17.38 -10.92
CA ALA A 164 19.22 -16.73 -9.63
C ALA A 164 20.46 -16.86 -8.72
N ALA A 165 21.36 -17.82 -8.97
CA ALA A 165 22.66 -17.91 -8.29
C ALA A 165 23.55 -16.67 -8.53
N GLY A 166 23.43 -16.01 -9.69
CA GLY A 166 24.20 -14.80 -10.04
C GLY A 166 23.73 -13.52 -9.35
N LEU A 167 22.55 -13.52 -8.74
CA LEU A 167 21.98 -12.34 -8.08
C LEU A 167 22.65 -12.07 -6.72
N PRO A 168 23.15 -10.85 -6.48
CA PRO A 168 23.64 -10.44 -5.16
C PRO A 168 22.51 -10.37 -4.12
N ASP A 169 22.83 -10.70 -2.87
CA ASP A 169 21.84 -10.73 -1.80
C ASP A 169 21.12 -9.39 -1.56
N ALA A 170 21.78 -8.25 -1.82
CA ALA A 170 21.14 -6.93 -1.79
C ALA A 170 19.98 -6.82 -2.81
N HIS A 171 20.15 -7.37 -4.02
CA HIS A 171 19.09 -7.38 -5.04
C HIS A 171 17.96 -8.36 -4.68
N LEU A 172 18.29 -9.48 -4.02
CA LEU A 172 17.29 -10.41 -3.51
C LEU A 172 16.45 -9.80 -2.38
N VAL A 173 17.05 -9.05 -1.46
CA VAL A 173 16.32 -8.29 -0.43
C VAL A 173 15.38 -7.26 -1.06
N CYS A 174 15.83 -6.54 -2.10
CA CYS A 174 14.95 -5.63 -2.84
C CYS A 174 13.80 -6.36 -3.55
N LEU A 175 14.08 -7.49 -4.21
CA LEU A 175 13.08 -8.26 -4.93
C LEU A 175 12.03 -8.87 -3.99
N VAL A 176 12.44 -9.32 -2.80
CA VAL A 176 11.51 -9.75 -1.74
C VAL A 176 10.70 -8.56 -1.24
N GLY A 177 11.32 -7.39 -1.01
CA GLY A 177 10.59 -6.19 -0.58
C GLY A 177 9.52 -5.73 -1.58
N ASN A 178 9.81 -5.79 -2.88
CA ASN A 178 8.82 -5.59 -3.95
C ASN A 178 7.71 -6.66 -3.84
N MET A 179 8.04 -7.95 -3.82
CA MET A 179 7.05 -9.04 -3.79
C MET A 179 6.13 -8.99 -2.54
N VAL A 180 6.69 -8.73 -1.36
CA VAL A 180 5.95 -8.56 -0.11
C VAL A 180 4.99 -7.37 -0.18
N THR A 181 5.34 -6.34 -0.95
CA THR A 181 4.44 -5.22 -1.24
C THR A 181 3.28 -5.73 -2.12
N GLU A 182 3.55 -6.36 -3.26
CA GLU A 182 2.47 -6.87 -4.15
C GLU A 182 1.48 -7.81 -3.46
N GLU A 183 1.98 -8.74 -2.64
CA GLU A 183 1.16 -9.71 -1.91
C GLU A 183 0.23 -9.06 -0.87
N ALA A 184 0.49 -7.81 -0.46
CA ALA A 184 -0.41 -7.05 0.40
C ALA A 184 -1.59 -6.38 -0.34
N LEU A 185 -1.84 -6.75 -1.60
CA LEU A 185 -2.97 -6.34 -2.42
C LEU A 185 -4.35 -6.30 -1.73
N PRO A 186 -4.74 -7.21 -0.80
CA PRO A 186 -6.01 -7.08 -0.07
C PRO A 186 -6.13 -5.77 0.72
N THR A 187 -5.01 -5.27 1.26
CA THR A 187 -4.94 -3.92 1.85
C THR A 187 -5.14 -2.86 0.78
N TYR A 188 -4.52 -3.01 -0.39
CA TYR A 188 -4.51 -1.97 -1.42
C TYR A 188 -5.85 -1.86 -2.13
N GLN A 189 -6.53 -2.96 -2.45
CA GLN A 189 -7.93 -2.94 -2.90
C GLN A 189 -8.87 -2.30 -1.86
N SER A 190 -8.58 -2.47 -0.56
CA SER A 190 -9.36 -1.84 0.50
C SER A 190 -9.19 -0.32 0.57
N ILE A 191 -8.15 0.27 -0.02
CA ILE A 191 -7.86 1.72 0.08
C ILE A 191 -8.73 2.56 -0.87
N PRO A 192 -8.81 2.31 -2.20
CA PRO A 192 -9.78 2.97 -3.06
C PRO A 192 -11.23 2.74 -2.63
N ASN A 193 -11.52 1.60 -2.00
CA ASN A 193 -12.84 1.33 -1.40
C ASN A 193 -13.15 2.15 -0.12
N ARG A 194 -12.19 2.95 0.37
CA ARG A 194 -12.42 3.98 1.40
C ARG A 194 -12.61 5.37 0.82
N PHE A 195 -12.22 5.60 -0.44
CA PHE A 195 -12.44 6.88 -1.11
C PHE A 195 -13.95 7.09 -1.32
N GLU A 196 -14.49 8.19 -0.84
CA GLU A 196 -15.93 8.46 -0.92
C GLU A 196 -16.36 8.78 -2.36
N ALA A 197 -17.64 8.58 -2.68
CA ALA A 197 -18.21 8.53 -4.05
C ALA A 197 -17.68 7.42 -4.99
N VAL A 198 -16.40 7.03 -4.94
CA VAL A 198 -15.79 6.11 -5.93
C VAL A 198 -15.71 4.62 -5.50
N ARG A 199 -15.92 4.32 -4.22
CA ARG A 199 -15.84 2.96 -3.65
C ARG A 199 -16.87 1.96 -4.21
N ASP A 200 -16.51 0.67 -4.25
CA ASP A 200 -17.47 -0.42 -4.49
C ASP A 200 -18.30 -0.72 -3.23
N LEU A 201 -19.59 -0.37 -3.28
CA LEU A 201 -20.54 -0.58 -2.19
C LEU A 201 -21.04 -2.03 -2.04
N THR A 202 -20.79 -2.90 -3.03
CA THR A 202 -21.43 -4.24 -3.10
C THR A 202 -20.48 -5.38 -3.44
N GLY A 203 -19.20 -5.09 -3.69
CA GLY A 203 -18.22 -6.03 -4.27
C GLY A 203 -18.49 -6.38 -5.75
N SER A 204 -19.54 -5.81 -6.34
CA SER A 204 -19.97 -6.04 -7.72
C SER A 204 -20.63 -4.81 -8.34
N SER A 205 -20.40 -3.61 -7.77
CA SER A 205 -21.07 -2.39 -8.24
C SER A 205 -20.77 -2.16 -9.73
N CYS A 206 -21.81 -1.76 -10.47
CA CYS A 206 -21.72 -1.51 -11.90
C CYS A 206 -21.01 -0.18 -12.22
N THR A 207 -20.67 0.63 -11.21
CA THR A 207 -20.08 1.94 -11.47
C THR A 207 -18.73 1.84 -12.17
N ALA A 208 -18.38 2.84 -12.98
CA ALA A 208 -17.10 2.87 -13.69
C ALA A 208 -15.93 2.78 -12.70
N TRP A 209 -16.02 3.50 -11.58
CA TRP A 209 -15.05 3.48 -10.49
C TRP A 209 -14.90 2.09 -9.85
N ALA A 210 -15.99 1.42 -9.52
CA ALA A 210 -15.93 0.10 -8.90
C ALA A 210 -15.42 -0.97 -9.89
N ARG A 211 -15.78 -0.87 -11.18
CA ARG A 211 -15.21 -1.71 -12.24
C ARG A 211 -13.71 -1.47 -12.41
N TRP A 212 -13.25 -0.22 -12.32
CA TRP A 212 -11.82 0.10 -12.32
C TRP A 212 -11.11 -0.55 -11.14
N ILE A 213 -11.59 -0.35 -9.90
CA ILE A 213 -10.97 -0.92 -8.69
C ILE A 213 -10.84 -2.45 -8.79
N ARG A 214 -11.90 -3.16 -9.21
CA ARG A 214 -11.85 -4.61 -9.36
C ARG A 214 -10.95 -5.06 -10.52
N GLY A 215 -10.96 -4.35 -11.65
CA GLY A 215 -10.14 -4.65 -12.82
C GLY A 215 -8.65 -4.41 -12.57
N TRP A 216 -8.31 -3.28 -11.94
CA TRP A 216 -6.96 -2.97 -11.46
C TRP A 216 -6.48 -4.08 -10.51
N SER A 217 -7.24 -4.43 -9.45
CA SER A 217 -6.82 -5.50 -8.53
C SER A 217 -6.67 -6.87 -9.21
N ALA A 218 -7.45 -7.19 -10.24
CA ALA A 218 -7.27 -8.40 -11.03
C ALA A 218 -5.98 -8.38 -11.87
N GLU A 219 -5.55 -7.20 -12.33
CA GLU A 219 -4.26 -7.01 -12.96
C GLU A 219 -3.11 -7.14 -11.93
N GLU A 220 -3.20 -6.47 -10.78
CA GLU A 220 -2.18 -6.48 -9.70
C GLU A 220 -1.89 -7.88 -9.15
N ASN A 221 -2.92 -8.71 -8.96
CA ASN A 221 -2.77 -10.04 -8.36
C ASN A 221 -1.70 -10.90 -9.06
N ARG A 222 -1.53 -10.70 -10.37
CA ARG A 222 -0.55 -11.43 -11.19
C ARG A 222 0.90 -11.06 -10.84
N HIS A 223 1.14 -9.86 -10.29
CA HIS A 223 2.48 -9.39 -9.92
C HIS A 223 3.01 -10.14 -8.70
N GLY A 224 2.20 -10.22 -7.63
CA GLY A 224 2.49 -11.05 -6.45
C GLY A 224 2.68 -12.52 -6.86
N ASP A 225 1.71 -13.08 -7.59
CA ASP A 225 1.77 -14.48 -8.07
C ASP A 225 3.06 -14.83 -8.83
N VAL A 226 3.49 -13.99 -9.77
CA VAL A 226 4.67 -14.29 -10.60
C VAL A 226 5.97 -14.12 -9.82
N LEU A 227 6.06 -13.11 -8.95
CA LEU A 227 7.23 -12.86 -8.11
C LEU A 227 7.37 -13.93 -7.02
N ASN A 228 6.27 -14.33 -6.37
CA ASN A 228 6.25 -15.38 -5.35
C ASN A 228 6.78 -16.69 -5.93
N ARG A 229 6.20 -17.15 -7.06
CA ARG A 229 6.60 -18.41 -7.71
C ARG A 229 8.04 -18.36 -8.23
N TYR A 230 8.49 -17.22 -8.76
CA TYR A 230 9.91 -17.03 -9.13
C TYR A 230 10.84 -17.15 -7.92
N LEU A 231 10.53 -16.45 -6.82
CA LEU A 231 11.36 -16.47 -5.60
C LEU A 231 11.37 -17.86 -4.95
N PHE A 232 10.25 -18.58 -4.96
CA PHE A 232 10.15 -19.97 -4.53
C PHE A 232 11.05 -20.90 -5.38
N LEU A 233 10.97 -20.81 -6.72
CA LEU A 233 11.79 -21.62 -7.64
C LEU A 233 13.28 -21.23 -7.64
N SER A 234 13.62 -20.01 -7.21
CA SER A 234 15.00 -19.55 -7.12
C SER A 234 15.85 -20.35 -6.12
N GLY A 235 15.23 -20.89 -5.07
CA GLY A 235 15.93 -21.55 -3.95
C GLY A 235 16.84 -20.62 -3.12
N ARG A 236 16.80 -19.29 -3.32
CA ARG A 236 17.69 -18.32 -2.68
C ARG A 236 17.13 -17.65 -1.41
N ILE A 237 15.84 -17.85 -1.14
CA ILE A 237 14.99 -17.13 -0.17
C ILE A 237 14.42 -18.08 0.88
N ASP A 238 14.35 -17.64 2.14
CA ASP A 238 13.53 -18.30 3.17
C ASP A 238 12.07 -17.89 2.99
N MET A 239 11.36 -18.64 2.15
CA MET A 239 9.95 -18.35 1.85
C MET A 239 9.06 -18.37 3.10
N ARG A 240 9.39 -19.15 4.14
CA ARG A 240 8.61 -19.19 5.38
C ARG A 240 8.72 -17.86 6.15
N GLN A 241 9.90 -17.23 6.14
CA GLN A 241 10.07 -15.89 6.70
C GLN A 241 9.37 -14.81 5.87
N VAL A 242 9.35 -14.96 4.55
CA VAL A 242 8.64 -14.04 3.65
C VAL A 242 7.11 -14.16 3.80
N GLU A 243 6.55 -15.37 3.83
CA GLU A 243 5.12 -15.65 4.09
C GLU A 243 4.66 -15.06 5.43
N ARG A 244 5.46 -15.19 6.49
CA ARG A 244 5.21 -14.53 7.79
C ARG A 244 5.23 -13.02 7.69
N THR A 245 6.14 -12.46 6.90
CA THR A 245 6.24 -11.02 6.66
C THR A 245 5.00 -10.48 5.93
N ILE A 246 4.53 -11.18 4.89
CA ILE A 246 3.29 -10.88 4.17
C ILE A 246 2.10 -10.90 5.13
N HIS A 247 1.96 -11.97 5.93
CA HIS A 247 0.90 -12.08 6.93
C HIS A 247 0.90 -10.90 7.91
N ASN A 248 2.07 -10.54 8.44
CA ASN A 248 2.21 -9.41 9.37
C ASN A 248 1.85 -8.08 8.69
N LEU A 249 2.24 -7.86 7.43
CA LEU A 249 1.95 -6.63 6.69
C LEU A 249 0.45 -6.51 6.39
N ILE A 250 -0.20 -7.55 5.88
CA ILE A 250 -1.66 -7.57 5.64
C ILE A 250 -2.43 -7.35 6.95
N HIS A 251 -2.00 -7.99 8.05
CA HIS A 251 -2.60 -7.80 9.37
C HIS A 251 -2.44 -6.36 9.90
N SER A 252 -1.29 -5.73 9.63
CA SER A 252 -0.99 -4.35 10.03
C SER A 252 -1.67 -3.29 9.14
N GLY A 253 -1.99 -3.66 7.90
CA GLY A 253 -2.48 -2.75 6.88
C GLY A 253 -1.43 -1.70 6.48
N MET A 254 -1.89 -0.51 6.08
CA MET A 254 -1.03 0.60 5.67
C MET A 254 -1.51 1.95 6.20
N VAL A 255 -0.59 2.92 6.30
CA VAL A 255 -0.89 4.31 6.68
C VAL A 255 -0.97 5.17 5.43
N MET A 256 -2.14 5.76 5.19
CA MET A 256 -2.35 6.75 4.13
C MET A 256 -3.05 7.99 4.72
N ASN A 257 -2.47 9.16 4.49
CA ASN A 257 -3.06 10.44 4.90
C ASN A 257 -4.33 10.72 4.08
N ALA A 258 -5.37 11.27 4.72
CA ALA A 258 -6.63 11.63 4.05
C ALA A 258 -7.33 10.49 3.27
N ALA A 259 -7.19 9.23 3.72
CA ALA A 259 -7.64 8.00 3.03
C ALA A 259 -9.17 7.86 2.75
N ARG A 260 -9.99 8.88 3.01
CA ARG A 260 -11.40 8.96 2.55
C ARG A 260 -11.60 9.94 1.38
N SER A 261 -10.66 10.87 1.16
CA SER A 261 -10.75 11.86 0.10
C SER A 261 -10.21 11.29 -1.22
N PRO A 262 -11.01 11.25 -2.31
CA PRO A 262 -10.54 10.71 -3.59
C PRO A 262 -9.49 11.61 -4.25
N TYR A 263 -9.51 12.93 -4.02
CA TYR A 263 -8.47 13.86 -4.49
C TYR A 263 -7.08 13.42 -3.98
N HIS A 264 -6.95 13.26 -2.66
CA HIS A 264 -5.72 12.79 -2.02
C HIS A 264 -5.39 11.34 -2.39
N GLY A 265 -6.42 10.50 -2.51
CA GLY A 265 -6.34 9.11 -2.95
C GLY A 265 -5.71 8.95 -4.33
N PHE A 266 -6.26 9.58 -5.35
CA PHE A 266 -5.74 9.45 -6.71
C PHE A 266 -4.37 10.12 -6.88
N ILE A 267 -4.05 11.18 -6.13
CA ILE A 267 -2.69 11.74 -6.06
C ILE A 267 -1.70 10.75 -5.42
N TYR A 268 -2.09 10.08 -4.33
CA TYR A 268 -1.27 9.05 -3.69
C TYR A 268 -0.98 7.90 -4.65
N VAL A 269 -2.02 7.34 -5.27
CA VAL A 269 -1.89 6.18 -6.16
C VAL A 269 -1.10 6.55 -7.42
N ALA A 270 -1.37 7.69 -8.07
CA ALA A 270 -0.57 8.16 -9.21
C ALA A 270 0.93 8.30 -8.89
N PHE A 271 1.30 8.65 -7.66
CA PHE A 271 2.69 8.69 -7.21
C PHE A 271 3.26 7.28 -7.01
N GLN A 272 2.51 6.38 -6.37
CA GLN A 272 2.95 5.01 -6.08
C GLN A 272 3.15 4.18 -7.35
N GLU A 273 2.21 4.22 -8.29
CA GLU A 273 2.26 3.53 -9.59
C GLU A 273 3.50 3.91 -10.41
N ARG A 274 3.93 5.17 -10.31
CA ARG A 274 5.19 5.60 -10.90
C ARG A 274 6.41 5.07 -10.13
N ALA A 275 6.33 5.01 -8.80
CA ALA A 275 7.40 4.49 -7.94
C ALA A 275 7.63 2.98 -8.14
N THR A 276 6.56 2.19 -8.21
CA THR A 276 6.58 0.75 -8.55
C THR A 276 7.08 0.52 -9.97
N SER A 277 6.60 1.29 -10.97
CA SER A 277 7.14 1.23 -12.34
C SER A 277 8.65 1.48 -12.42
N ILE A 278 9.16 2.47 -11.65
CA ILE A 278 10.59 2.75 -11.56
C ILE A 278 11.32 1.62 -10.83
N SER A 279 10.80 1.14 -9.69
CA SER A 279 11.39 0.06 -8.90
C SER A 279 11.53 -1.23 -9.73
N HIS A 280 10.43 -1.73 -10.30
CA HIS A 280 10.44 -2.91 -11.15
C HIS A 280 11.26 -2.70 -12.43
N GLY A 281 11.23 -1.51 -13.03
CA GLY A 281 12.08 -1.16 -14.17
C GLY A 281 13.58 -1.14 -13.85
N ASN A 282 13.97 -0.72 -12.65
CA ASN A 282 15.34 -0.81 -12.15
C ASN A 282 15.72 -2.27 -11.86
N THR A 283 14.88 -3.02 -11.15
CA THR A 283 15.09 -4.45 -10.87
C THR A 283 15.24 -5.26 -12.15
N ALA A 284 14.46 -4.98 -13.19
CA ALA A 284 14.58 -5.62 -14.50
C ALA A 284 15.95 -5.37 -15.15
N ARG A 285 16.47 -4.13 -15.08
CA ARG A 285 17.81 -3.79 -15.57
C ARG A 285 18.90 -4.52 -14.78
N ARG A 286 18.84 -4.51 -13.45
CA ARG A 286 19.80 -5.20 -12.58
C ARG A 286 19.80 -6.71 -12.78
N ALA A 287 18.62 -7.32 -12.90
CA ALA A 287 18.49 -8.75 -13.20
C ALA A 287 19.20 -9.10 -14.52
N ASN A 288 18.99 -8.29 -15.57
CA ASN A 288 19.65 -8.48 -16.86
C ASN A 288 21.17 -8.25 -16.81
N GLU A 289 21.65 -7.26 -16.06
CA GLU A 289 23.08 -7.03 -15.78
C GLU A 289 23.75 -8.23 -15.08
N HIS A 290 23.00 -8.94 -14.23
CA HIS A 290 23.43 -10.18 -13.57
C HIS A 290 23.13 -11.47 -14.35
N GLY A 291 22.67 -11.36 -15.60
CA GLY A 291 22.39 -12.51 -16.48
C GLY A 291 21.05 -13.20 -16.28
N ASP A 292 20.20 -12.73 -15.37
CA ASP A 292 18.85 -13.26 -15.18
C ASP A 292 17.82 -12.60 -16.12
N VAL A 293 17.86 -13.06 -17.38
CA VAL A 293 16.93 -12.64 -18.43
C VAL A 293 15.47 -13.07 -18.16
N ALA A 294 15.24 -14.06 -17.30
CA ALA A 294 13.89 -14.50 -16.95
C ALA A 294 13.25 -13.51 -15.96
N LEU A 295 13.97 -13.19 -14.88
CA LEU A 295 13.58 -12.15 -13.93
C LEU A 295 13.46 -10.77 -14.59
N ALA A 296 14.38 -10.43 -15.51
CA ALA A 296 14.28 -9.19 -16.28
C ALA A 296 12.98 -9.06 -17.08
N ARG A 297 12.50 -10.17 -17.66
CA ARG A 297 11.20 -10.21 -18.36
C ARG A 297 10.02 -10.11 -17.39
N ILE A 298 10.10 -10.76 -16.22
CA ILE A 298 9.06 -10.69 -15.17
C ILE A 298 8.89 -9.25 -14.69
N CYS A 299 9.95 -8.63 -14.16
CA CYS A 299 9.90 -7.25 -13.67
C CYS A 299 9.58 -6.25 -14.80
N GLY A 300 9.99 -6.51 -16.04
CA GLY A 300 9.63 -5.70 -17.20
C GLY A 300 8.15 -5.77 -17.58
N ALA A 301 7.50 -6.94 -17.42
CA ALA A 301 6.07 -7.12 -17.67
C ALA A 301 5.22 -6.43 -16.60
N ILE A 302 5.61 -6.56 -15.33
CA ILE A 302 5.02 -5.83 -14.19
C ILE A 302 5.14 -4.32 -14.46
N ALA A 303 6.36 -3.80 -14.63
CA ALA A 303 6.62 -2.36 -14.86
C ALA A 303 5.88 -1.75 -16.09
N ALA A 304 5.40 -2.56 -17.03
CA ALA A 304 4.59 -2.14 -18.18
C ALA A 304 3.08 -2.06 -17.86
N ASP A 305 2.62 -2.77 -16.84
CA ASP A 305 1.27 -2.65 -16.30
C ASP A 305 1.17 -1.40 -15.39
N GLU A 306 2.12 -1.23 -14.47
CA GLU A 306 2.27 -0.01 -13.62
C GLU A 306 2.16 1.29 -14.44
N LYS A 307 2.75 1.34 -15.65
CA LYS A 307 2.68 2.53 -16.54
C LYS A 307 1.29 2.80 -17.09
N ARG A 308 0.45 1.77 -17.28
CA ARG A 308 -0.94 1.95 -17.70
C ARG A 308 -1.79 2.44 -16.54
N HIS A 309 -1.52 1.93 -15.34
CA HIS A 309 -2.18 2.38 -14.11
C HIS A 309 -1.76 3.81 -13.75
N GLU A 310 -0.47 4.14 -13.80
CA GLU A 310 0.05 5.51 -13.71
C GLU A 310 -0.68 6.43 -14.72
N LEU A 311 -0.79 6.02 -15.99
CA LEU A 311 -1.52 6.79 -17.01
C LEU A 311 -3.01 6.97 -16.65
N ALA A 312 -3.65 5.97 -16.03
CA ALA A 312 -5.03 6.06 -15.59
C ALA A 312 -5.20 7.06 -14.44
N TYR A 313 -4.40 6.94 -13.38
CA TYR A 313 -4.51 7.82 -12.22
C TYR A 313 -4.00 9.24 -12.50
N THR A 314 -2.96 9.42 -13.31
CA THR A 314 -2.53 10.75 -13.76
C THR A 314 -3.57 11.43 -14.65
N ARG A 315 -4.33 10.68 -15.48
CA ARG A 315 -5.50 11.21 -16.19
C ARG A 315 -6.62 11.64 -15.23
N ILE A 316 -6.95 10.82 -14.23
CA ILE A 316 -7.99 11.16 -13.23
C ILE A 316 -7.62 12.47 -12.53
N VAL A 317 -6.39 12.57 -11.99
CA VAL A 317 -5.94 13.78 -11.30
C VAL A 317 -5.83 14.97 -12.26
N GLY A 318 -5.35 14.77 -13.49
CA GLY A 318 -5.36 15.82 -14.52
C GLY A 318 -6.76 16.36 -14.79
N LYS A 319 -7.77 15.49 -14.82
CA LYS A 319 -9.17 15.89 -14.98
C LYS A 319 -9.72 16.63 -13.75
N LEU A 320 -9.23 16.33 -12.54
CA LEU A 320 -9.52 17.14 -11.35
C LEU A 320 -8.88 18.52 -11.44
N PHE A 321 -7.65 18.66 -11.96
CA PHE A 321 -7.03 19.97 -12.21
C PHE A 321 -7.79 20.81 -13.25
N GLU A 322 -8.42 20.19 -14.25
CA GLU A 322 -9.30 20.90 -15.21
C GLU A 322 -10.61 21.42 -14.58
N ILE A 323 -11.12 20.78 -13.53
CA ILE A 323 -12.44 21.08 -12.94
C ILE A 323 -12.34 21.92 -11.66
N ASP A 324 -11.33 21.63 -10.84
CA ASP A 324 -11.09 22.20 -9.52
C ASP A 324 -9.57 22.41 -9.32
N PRO A 325 -8.95 23.38 -10.02
CA PRO A 325 -7.51 23.63 -9.94
C PRO A 325 -7.06 24.02 -8.53
N ASP A 326 -7.87 24.78 -7.79
CA ASP A 326 -7.56 25.18 -6.39
C ASP A 326 -7.55 23.97 -5.44
N GLY A 327 -8.62 23.16 -5.44
CA GLY A 327 -8.65 21.95 -4.61
C GLY A 327 -7.60 20.94 -5.03
N SER A 328 -7.35 20.76 -6.32
CA SER A 328 -6.34 19.81 -6.81
C SER A 328 -4.93 20.19 -6.40
N VAL A 329 -4.54 21.48 -6.52
CA VAL A 329 -3.20 21.92 -6.10
C VAL A 329 -3.03 21.90 -4.58
N ARG A 330 -4.08 22.19 -3.81
CA ARG A 330 -4.06 22.12 -2.34
C ARG A 330 -3.97 20.69 -1.84
N ALA A 331 -4.71 19.75 -2.43
CA ALA A 331 -4.59 18.32 -2.11
C ALA A 331 -3.18 17.79 -2.43
N LEU A 332 -2.59 18.20 -3.55
CA LEU A 332 -1.21 17.85 -3.89
C LEU A 332 -0.21 18.40 -2.87
N ALA A 333 -0.34 19.68 -2.48
CA ALA A 333 0.51 20.27 -1.46
C ALA A 333 0.35 19.58 -0.09
N TYR A 334 -0.87 19.21 0.32
CA TYR A 334 -1.12 18.46 1.55
C TYR A 334 -0.39 17.11 1.55
N MET A 335 -0.51 16.34 0.46
CA MET A 335 0.20 15.05 0.31
C MET A 335 1.72 15.23 0.34
N MET A 336 2.24 16.27 -0.32
CA MET A 336 3.67 16.56 -0.35
C MET A 336 4.23 17.04 0.99
N ARG A 337 3.50 17.87 1.76
CA ARG A 337 3.89 18.29 3.12
C ARG A 337 4.06 17.10 4.05
N ARG A 338 3.18 16.11 3.96
CA ARG A 338 3.21 14.89 4.79
C ARG A 338 4.14 13.80 4.26
N ARG A 339 4.66 13.97 3.04
CA ARG A 339 5.40 12.99 2.23
C ARG A 339 4.51 11.80 1.82
N ILE A 340 4.82 11.21 0.67
CA ILE A 340 4.18 9.97 0.24
C ILE A 340 4.77 8.81 1.03
N ILE A 341 3.96 8.24 1.93
CA ILE A 341 4.31 7.09 2.77
C ILE A 341 4.23 5.83 1.90
N MET A 342 5.27 4.99 1.91
CA MET A 342 5.25 3.71 1.18
C MET A 342 4.20 2.76 1.77
N PRO A 343 3.44 2.02 0.95
CA PRO A 343 2.36 1.17 1.43
C PRO A 343 2.86 0.07 2.38
N ALA A 344 4.07 -0.45 2.14
CA ALA A 344 4.75 -1.42 2.99
C ALA A 344 5.51 -0.81 4.20
N SER A 345 5.24 0.44 4.62
CA SER A 345 5.99 1.09 5.72
C SER A 345 5.84 0.42 7.09
N LEU A 346 4.88 -0.49 7.25
CA LEU A 346 4.63 -1.28 8.46
C LEU A 346 5.17 -2.72 8.36
N VAL A 347 6.01 -3.02 7.36
CA VAL A 347 6.56 -4.37 7.15
C VAL A 347 7.42 -4.84 8.33
N THR A 348 7.19 -6.06 8.80
CA THR A 348 7.99 -6.70 9.85
C THR A 348 7.99 -8.22 9.69
N ASP A 349 9.15 -8.85 9.89
CA ASP A 349 9.33 -10.30 9.92
C ASP A 349 9.14 -10.88 11.35
N GLY A 350 8.92 -10.01 12.34
CA GLY A 350 8.83 -10.35 13.76
C GLY A 350 10.17 -10.49 14.48
N CYS A 351 11.29 -10.14 13.82
CA CYS A 351 12.64 -10.21 14.35
C CYS A 351 13.36 -8.86 14.27
N ASP A 352 13.29 -8.18 13.13
CA ASP A 352 13.85 -6.85 12.92
C ASP A 352 12.81 -5.75 13.25
N GLY A 353 13.20 -4.85 14.14
CA GLY A 353 12.38 -3.73 14.60
C GLY A 353 12.40 -2.50 13.69
N ASP A 354 13.29 -2.46 12.68
CA ASP A 354 13.40 -1.35 11.71
C ASP A 354 13.53 -1.88 10.27
N LEU A 355 12.92 -3.05 10.00
CA LEU A 355 13.02 -3.80 8.73
C LEU A 355 12.75 -2.93 7.50
N PHE A 356 11.75 -2.04 7.57
CA PHE A 356 11.45 -1.11 6.49
C PHE A 356 12.62 -0.16 6.19
N ALA A 357 13.26 0.41 7.21
CA ALA A 357 14.39 1.33 7.03
C ALA A 357 15.63 0.60 6.50
N HIS A 358 15.91 -0.61 7.00
CA HIS A 358 17.00 -1.44 6.50
C HIS A 358 16.76 -1.83 5.02
N TYR A 359 15.56 -2.30 4.67
CA TYR A 359 15.16 -2.57 3.28
C TYR A 359 15.30 -1.32 2.39
N ALA A 360 14.80 -0.17 2.84
CA ALA A 360 14.89 1.08 2.09
C ALA A 360 16.34 1.53 1.86
N ALA A 361 17.23 1.32 2.84
CA ALA A 361 18.66 1.57 2.68
C ALA A 361 19.32 0.63 1.65
N VAL A 362 18.94 -0.66 1.63
CA VAL A 362 19.38 -1.61 0.58
C VAL A 362 18.88 -1.15 -0.80
N ALA A 363 17.60 -0.79 -0.94
CA ALA A 363 17.03 -0.32 -2.20
C ALA A 363 17.69 0.97 -2.73
N GLN A 364 18.00 1.91 -1.83
CA GLN A 364 18.72 3.14 -2.13
C GLN A 364 20.18 2.86 -2.55
N GLN A 365 20.86 1.88 -1.94
CA GLN A 365 22.25 1.54 -2.25
C GLN A 365 22.39 0.70 -3.53
N ALA A 366 21.43 -0.21 -3.80
CA ALA A 366 21.38 -1.00 -5.04
C ALA A 366 20.87 -0.19 -6.26
N GLY A 367 20.34 1.03 -6.02
CA GLY A 367 19.75 1.86 -7.07
C GLY A 367 18.48 1.25 -7.65
N ILE A 368 17.67 0.60 -6.80
CA ILE A 368 16.34 0.06 -7.15
C ILE A 368 15.29 1.15 -6.98
N TYR A 369 15.31 1.85 -5.85
CA TYR A 369 14.51 3.06 -5.63
C TYR A 369 15.24 4.01 -4.71
N THR A 370 15.37 5.28 -5.13
CA THR A 370 16.20 6.28 -4.45
C THR A 370 15.44 7.57 -4.14
N ALA A 371 16.03 8.43 -3.30
CA ALA A 371 15.53 9.80 -3.10
C ALA A 371 15.40 10.58 -4.43
N SER A 372 16.35 10.39 -5.36
CA SER A 372 16.31 11.05 -6.67
C SER A 372 15.17 10.52 -7.54
N ASP A 373 14.74 9.26 -7.36
CA ASP A 373 13.56 8.72 -8.04
C ASP A 373 12.30 9.39 -7.49
N TYR A 374 12.15 9.48 -6.16
CA TYR A 374 11.07 10.25 -5.50
C TYR A 374 11.00 11.69 -6.03
N ARG A 375 12.14 12.37 -6.14
CA ARG A 375 12.23 13.72 -6.72
C ARG A 375 11.77 13.74 -8.18
N SER A 376 12.22 12.78 -8.99
CA SER A 376 11.87 12.70 -10.41
C SER A 376 10.39 12.40 -10.66
N ILE A 377 9.74 11.65 -9.76
CA ILE A 377 8.29 11.41 -9.77
C ILE A 377 7.57 12.74 -9.54
N LEU A 378 7.98 13.50 -8.53
CA LEU A 378 7.38 14.81 -8.26
C LEU A 378 7.58 15.79 -9.43
N GLU A 379 8.80 15.87 -9.99
CA GLU A 379 9.09 16.69 -11.18
C GLU A 379 8.24 16.27 -12.39
N HIS A 380 8.00 14.97 -12.57
CA HIS A 380 7.13 14.46 -13.62
C HIS A 380 5.67 14.86 -13.40
N LEU A 381 5.13 14.64 -12.19
CA LEU A 381 3.72 14.90 -11.88
C LEU A 381 3.37 16.39 -11.91
N ILE A 382 4.27 17.26 -11.43
CA ILE A 382 4.15 18.73 -11.56
C ILE A 382 3.97 19.15 -13.02
N LYS A 383 4.82 18.60 -13.90
CA LYS A 383 4.74 18.87 -15.34
C LYS A 383 3.52 18.23 -16.00
N GLN A 384 3.16 17.01 -15.60
CA GLN A 384 2.06 16.24 -16.18
C GLN A 384 0.69 16.90 -15.91
N TRP A 385 0.56 17.60 -14.78
CA TRP A 385 -0.67 18.33 -14.40
C TRP A 385 -0.59 19.85 -14.63
N GLY A 386 0.48 20.36 -15.28
CA GLY A 386 0.61 21.78 -15.60
C GLY A 386 0.61 22.70 -14.36
N VAL A 387 1.19 22.24 -13.25
CA VAL A 387 1.06 22.92 -11.94
C VAL A 387 1.76 24.28 -11.93
N GLU A 388 2.85 24.45 -12.68
CA GLU A 388 3.55 25.74 -12.81
C GLU A 388 2.72 26.75 -13.63
N GLU A 389 1.95 26.26 -14.60
CA GLU A 389 1.15 27.02 -15.55
C GLU A 389 -0.24 27.44 -15.01
N LEU A 390 -0.66 26.96 -13.83
CA LEU A 390 -1.96 27.28 -13.23
C LEU A 390 -2.17 28.80 -13.08
N VAL A 391 -3.28 29.29 -13.65
CA VAL A 391 -3.63 30.71 -13.72
C VAL A 391 -3.89 31.24 -12.32
N ALA A 392 -3.06 32.20 -11.88
CA ALA A 392 -3.08 32.68 -10.50
C ALA A 392 -4.41 33.32 -10.06
N ALA A 393 -5.28 33.71 -10.99
CA ALA A 393 -6.62 34.25 -10.74
C ALA A 393 -7.70 33.17 -10.48
N GLU A 394 -7.44 31.92 -10.89
CA GLU A 394 -8.33 30.76 -10.65
C GLU A 394 -8.04 30.08 -9.30
N LEU A 395 -6.99 30.52 -8.61
CA LEU A 395 -6.55 30.00 -7.31
C LEU A 395 -6.94 30.95 -6.18
N SER A 396 -7.25 30.38 -5.02
CA SER A 396 -7.30 31.09 -3.74
C SER A 396 -5.89 31.49 -3.27
N ASP A 397 -5.79 32.23 -2.16
CA ASP A 397 -4.49 32.49 -1.52
C ASP A 397 -3.81 31.20 -1.04
N ASP A 398 -4.58 30.21 -0.57
CA ASP A 398 -4.06 28.90 -0.21
C ASP A 398 -3.66 28.08 -1.44
N GLY A 399 -4.42 28.17 -2.54
CA GLY A 399 -4.05 27.57 -3.82
C GLY A 399 -2.74 28.10 -4.38
N ARG A 400 -2.53 29.43 -4.33
CA ARG A 400 -1.25 30.05 -4.71
C ARG A 400 -0.10 29.57 -3.83
N ARG A 401 -0.27 29.58 -2.49
CA ARG A 401 0.74 29.04 -1.55
C ARG A 401 1.05 27.56 -1.81
N ALA A 402 0.02 26.75 -2.06
CA ALA A 402 0.15 25.33 -2.35
C ALA A 402 0.93 25.09 -3.65
N ARG A 403 0.59 25.80 -4.73
CA ARG A 403 1.31 25.75 -6.01
C ARG A 403 2.79 26.10 -5.84
N ASP A 404 3.08 27.25 -5.23
CA ASP A 404 4.44 27.75 -5.08
C ASP A 404 5.29 26.83 -4.19
N TYR A 405 4.70 26.25 -3.13
CA TYR A 405 5.32 25.20 -2.31
C TYR A 405 5.67 23.94 -3.13
N VAL A 406 4.71 23.41 -3.89
CA VAL A 406 4.89 22.18 -4.70
C VAL A 406 5.98 22.40 -5.76
N CYS A 407 5.95 23.50 -6.50
CA CYS A 407 6.92 23.79 -7.56
C CYS A 407 8.34 24.03 -7.00
N ALA A 408 8.46 24.58 -5.79
CA ALA A 408 9.75 24.74 -5.11
C ALA A 408 10.32 23.42 -4.53
N LEU A 409 9.47 22.42 -4.28
CA LEU A 409 9.84 21.23 -3.51
C LEU A 409 10.91 20.34 -4.17
N PRO A 410 10.89 20.03 -5.48
CA PRO A 410 11.97 19.26 -6.11
C PRO A 410 13.36 19.88 -5.94
N LYS A 411 13.44 21.21 -6.04
CA LYS A 411 14.68 21.97 -5.80
C LYS A 411 15.12 21.93 -4.33
N LYS A 412 14.16 21.85 -3.38
CA LYS A 412 14.44 21.64 -1.95
C LYS A 412 14.96 20.21 -1.70
N ILE A 413 14.35 19.19 -2.32
CA ILE A 413 14.76 17.77 -2.20
C ILE A 413 16.19 17.57 -2.75
N ARG A 414 16.48 18.02 -3.98
CA ARG A 414 17.83 17.94 -4.57
C ARG A 414 18.92 18.54 -3.68
N ARG A 415 18.66 19.69 -3.07
CA ARG A 415 19.60 20.35 -2.14
C ARG A 415 19.82 19.58 -0.84
N LEU A 416 18.91 18.69 -0.45
CA LEU A 416 19.07 17.78 0.68
C LEU A 416 19.87 16.53 0.26
N GLU A 417 19.60 16.00 -0.94
CA GLU A 417 20.35 14.88 -1.56
C GLU A 417 21.84 15.23 -1.73
N GLU A 418 22.14 16.41 -2.30
CA GLU A 418 23.49 16.95 -2.47
C GLU A 418 24.22 17.04 -1.13
N LYS A 419 23.56 17.58 -0.10
CA LYS A 419 24.13 17.71 1.26
C LYS A 419 24.33 16.37 1.97
N ALA A 420 23.49 15.38 1.71
CA ALA A 420 23.66 14.03 2.22
C ALA A 420 24.88 13.36 1.56
N HIS A 421 24.99 13.44 0.24
CA HIS A 421 26.16 12.96 -0.50
C HIS A 421 27.46 13.64 -0.05
N GLU A 422 27.47 14.96 0.13
CA GLU A 422 28.65 15.67 0.65
C GLU A 422 29.08 15.20 2.04
N ARG A 423 28.13 14.90 2.93
CA ARG A 423 28.44 14.38 4.28
C ARG A 423 29.06 12.99 4.19
N ASN A 424 28.51 12.14 3.32
CA ASN A 424 28.93 10.75 3.14
C ASN A 424 30.25 10.64 2.36
N GLY A 425 30.58 11.61 1.51
CA GLY A 425 31.89 11.73 0.86
C GLY A 425 32.99 12.30 1.77
N LYS A 426 32.64 13.11 2.77
CA LYS A 426 33.61 13.74 3.71
C LYS A 426 33.92 12.89 4.94
N LYS A 427 33.10 11.87 5.22
CA LYS A 427 33.37 10.81 6.20
C LYS A 427 32.92 9.50 5.58
N ALA A 428 33.83 8.54 5.41
CA ALA A 428 33.45 7.17 5.09
C ALA A 428 32.45 6.70 6.15
N GLN A 429 31.18 6.57 5.78
CA GLN A 429 30.16 6.12 6.72
C GLN A 429 30.52 4.69 7.16
N PRO A 430 30.43 4.36 8.45
CA PRO A 430 30.54 2.98 8.88
C PRO A 430 29.38 2.21 8.24
N MET A 431 29.70 1.26 7.37
CA MET A 431 28.69 0.35 6.83
C MET A 431 28.21 -0.55 7.97
N THR A 432 26.91 -0.60 8.20
CA THR A 432 26.30 -1.54 9.14
C THR A 432 26.00 -2.84 8.40
N SER A 433 26.53 -3.95 8.89
CA SER A 433 26.12 -5.28 8.44
C SER A 433 24.78 -5.63 9.08
N VAL A 434 23.72 -5.75 8.28
CA VAL A 434 22.37 -6.14 8.73
C VAL A 434 22.02 -7.50 8.14
N SER A 435 21.63 -8.45 8.99
CA SER A 435 21.10 -9.75 8.57
C SER A 435 19.61 -9.64 8.25
N PHE A 436 19.20 -10.24 7.13
CA PHE A 436 17.79 -10.28 6.71
C PHE A 436 17.26 -11.71 6.76
N SER A 437 16.19 -11.95 7.54
CA SER A 437 15.64 -13.30 7.69
C SER A 437 15.10 -13.88 6.37
N TRP A 438 14.65 -13.01 5.46
CA TRP A 438 14.24 -13.36 4.07
C TRP A 438 15.31 -14.12 3.27
N ILE A 439 16.60 -13.95 3.60
CA ILE A 439 17.72 -14.60 2.92
C ILE A 439 18.52 -15.51 3.86
N PHE A 440 17.84 -16.19 4.79
CA PHE A 440 18.44 -17.09 5.78
C PHE A 440 19.50 -16.39 6.66
N ASP A 441 19.14 -15.20 7.16
CA ASP A 441 19.95 -14.33 8.02
C ASP A 441 21.32 -13.91 7.43
N ARG A 442 21.51 -14.06 6.11
CA ARG A 442 22.74 -13.60 5.43
C ARG A 442 22.87 -12.07 5.55
N PRO A 443 24.08 -11.56 5.79
CA PRO A 443 24.31 -10.13 6.00
C PRO A 443 24.37 -9.34 4.70
N VAL A 444 23.77 -8.15 4.71
CA VAL A 444 23.93 -7.11 3.68
C VAL A 444 24.47 -5.84 4.35
N ASN A 445 25.53 -5.27 3.77
CA ASN A 445 26.14 -4.04 4.28
C ASN A 445 25.38 -2.81 3.77
N ILE A 446 24.83 -2.00 4.68
CA ILE A 446 24.09 -0.77 4.36
C ILE A 446 24.79 0.49 4.88
N GLY A 447 24.71 1.58 4.12
CA GLY A 447 25.02 2.93 4.62
C GLY A 447 23.83 3.53 5.37
N MET A 448 23.97 3.79 6.67
CA MET A 448 22.95 4.46 7.48
C MET A 448 23.08 5.99 7.33
N ALA A 449 22.10 6.63 6.68
CA ALA A 449 22.11 8.05 6.30
C ALA A 449 22.02 9.05 7.48
#